data_AF-A0A9E5GW12-F1
#
_entry.id   AF-A0A9E5GW12-F1
#
_cell.length_a   1.000
_cell.length_b   1.000
_cell.length_c   1.000
_cell.angle_alpha   90.00
_cell.angle_beta   90.00
_cell.angle_gamma   90.00
#
_symmetry.space_group_name_H-M   'P 1'
#
loop_
_entity.id
_entity.type
_entity.pdbx_description
1 polymer ?
#
loop_
_entity_poly.entity_id
_entity_poly.type
_entity_poly.pdbx_seq_one_letter_code
_entity_poly.pdbx_strand_id
1 'polypeptide(L)'
;MIQATYKSKTAGPGYGFSNNETPQPNKGLMGIRIDNMLANLKEGALMYLPIALLAVYFDISNVWTSNAALVTIISRIIYIPVYIIGIEKLRTLIWAPSFLAIPAMAYGIYLGIGE
;
A
#
# COMPACT_ATOMS: atom_id res chain seq x y z
N MET A 1 1.65 -12.32 -2.10
CA MET A 1 1.75 -13.13 -3.33
C MET A 1 2.97 -12.80 -4.18
N ILE A 2 3.11 -11.60 -4.77
CA ILE A 2 4.24 -11.25 -5.67
C ILE A 2 5.63 -11.54 -5.07
N GLN A 3 5.88 -11.08 -3.83
CA GLN A 3 7.15 -11.31 -3.13
C GLN A 3 7.45 -12.80 -2.91
N ALA A 4 6.46 -13.59 -2.47
CA ALA A 4 6.61 -15.02 -2.21
C ALA A 4 6.88 -15.81 -3.50
N THR A 5 6.17 -15.47 -4.60
CA THR A 5 6.41 -16.07 -5.92
C THR A 5 7.81 -15.73 -6.43
N TYR A 6 8.25 -14.47 -6.30
CA TYR A 6 9.58 -14.07 -6.73
C TYR A 6 10.69 -14.77 -5.92
N LYS A 7 10.55 -14.82 -4.59
CA LYS A 7 11.47 -15.56 -3.69
C LYS A 7 11.61 -17.03 -4.11
N SER A 8 10.49 -17.71 -4.29
CA SER A 8 10.48 -19.12 -4.71
C SER A 8 11.15 -19.34 -6.07
N LYS A 9 10.99 -18.39 -7.01
CA LYS A 9 11.63 -18.45 -8.33
C LYS A 9 13.14 -18.22 -8.28
N THR A 10 13.64 -17.29 -7.48
CA THR A 10 15.08 -16.92 -7.49
C THR A 10 15.92 -17.71 -6.50
N ALA A 11 15.35 -18.05 -5.34
CA ALA A 11 16.05 -18.77 -4.27
C ALA A 11 15.68 -20.26 -4.21
N GLY A 12 14.75 -20.69 -5.07
CA GLY A 12 14.24 -22.06 -5.11
C GLY A 12 13.07 -22.29 -4.14
N PRO A 13 12.27 -23.34 -4.36
CA PRO A 13 11.10 -23.65 -3.53
C PRO A 13 11.48 -23.96 -2.08
N GLY A 14 12.62 -24.62 -1.84
CA GLY A 14 13.09 -24.93 -0.48
C GLY A 14 13.29 -23.67 0.38
N TYR A 15 13.86 -22.60 -0.19
CA TYR A 15 13.95 -21.32 0.51
C TYR A 15 12.58 -20.63 0.60
N GLY A 16 11.78 -20.67 -0.47
CA GLY A 16 10.44 -20.06 -0.50
C GLY A 16 9.48 -20.56 0.59
N PHE A 17 9.60 -21.84 0.97
CA PHE A 17 8.83 -22.47 2.06
C PHE A 17 9.56 -22.48 3.43
N SER A 18 10.79 -21.96 3.49
CA SER A 18 11.54 -21.86 4.74
C SER A 18 11.05 -20.69 5.62
N ASN A 19 11.58 -20.60 6.84
CA ASN A 19 11.35 -19.46 7.73
C ASN A 19 11.96 -18.13 7.22
N ASN A 20 12.73 -18.15 6.13
CA ASN A 20 13.42 -16.97 5.58
C ASN A 20 14.32 -16.25 6.60
N GLU A 21 14.91 -16.99 7.53
CA GLU A 21 15.79 -16.45 8.59
C GLU A 21 17.12 -15.93 8.04
N THR A 22 17.56 -16.44 6.89
CA THR A 22 18.76 -15.98 6.19
C THR A 22 18.41 -15.03 5.05
N PRO A 23 19.31 -14.11 4.65
CA PRO A 23 19.09 -13.26 3.48
C PRO A 23 18.77 -14.07 2.23
N GLN A 24 17.80 -13.60 1.43
CA GLN A 24 17.38 -14.28 0.21
C GLN A 24 18.56 -14.51 -0.74
N PRO A 25 18.88 -15.77 -1.07
CA PRO A 25 19.88 -16.09 -2.10
C PRO A 25 19.49 -15.49 -3.46
N ASN A 26 20.48 -15.02 -4.22
CA ASN A 26 20.30 -14.48 -5.58
C ASN A 26 19.28 -13.34 -5.69
N LYS A 27 19.13 -12.53 -4.64
CA LYS A 27 18.22 -11.39 -4.64
C LYS A 27 18.74 -10.28 -5.55
N GLY A 28 18.25 -10.26 -6.79
CA GLY A 28 18.52 -9.17 -7.73
C GLY A 28 17.78 -7.87 -7.42
N LEU A 29 18.05 -6.83 -8.22
CA LEU A 29 17.43 -5.49 -8.10
C LEU A 29 15.91 -5.53 -8.05
N MET A 30 15.28 -6.42 -8.83
CA MET A 30 13.83 -6.58 -8.83
C MET A 30 13.29 -7.06 -7.47
N GLY A 31 14.01 -7.95 -6.79
CA GLY A 31 13.65 -8.39 -5.43
C GLY A 31 13.72 -7.26 -4.42
N ILE A 32 14.74 -6.40 -4.52
CA ILE A 32 14.85 -5.19 -3.68
C ILE A 32 13.67 -4.25 -3.94
N ARG A 33 13.30 -4.06 -5.21
CA ARG A 33 12.13 -3.22 -5.57
C ARG A 33 10.83 -3.77 -5.01
N ILE A 34 10.60 -5.09 -5.10
CA ILE A 34 9.40 -5.73 -4.55
C ILE A 34 9.32 -5.54 -3.03
N ASP A 35 10.44 -5.68 -2.32
CA ASP A 35 10.47 -5.53 -0.86
C ASP A 35 10.19 -4.09 -0.43
N ASN A 36 10.82 -3.11 -1.09
CA ASN A 36 10.57 -1.70 -0.80
C ASN A 36 9.14 -1.29 -1.15
N MET A 37 8.59 -1.80 -2.25
CA MET A 37 7.19 -1.60 -2.62
C MET A 37 6.25 -2.16 -1.55
N LEU A 38 6.51 -3.36 -1.04
CA LEU A 38 5.72 -3.97 0.02
C LEU A 38 5.81 -3.19 1.33
N ALA A 39 7.01 -2.71 1.69
CA ALA A 39 7.19 -1.85 2.86
C ALA A 39 6.37 -0.56 2.74
N ASN A 40 6.43 0.13 1.60
CA ASN A 40 5.64 1.34 1.37
C ASN A 40 4.13 1.10 1.43
N LEU A 41 3.67 -0.04 0.89
CA LEU A 41 2.25 -0.42 0.97
C LEU A 41 1.82 -0.63 2.43
N LYS A 42 2.65 -1.29 3.25
CA LYS A 42 2.37 -1.51 4.68
C LYS A 42 2.33 -0.19 5.46
N GLU A 43 3.32 0.67 5.27
CA GLU A 43 3.35 2.00 5.90
C GLU A 43 2.10 2.82 5.53
N GLY A 44 1.76 2.87 4.24
CA GLY A 44 0.56 3.53 3.75
C GLY A 44 -0.72 2.96 4.37
N ALA A 45 -0.83 1.64 4.44
CA ALA A 45 -1.97 0.96 5.04
C ALA A 45 -2.10 1.25 6.54
N LEU A 46 -0.99 1.22 7.29
CA LEU A 46 -0.98 1.52 8.73
C LEU A 46 -1.46 2.95 9.02
N MET A 47 -1.16 3.91 8.15
CA MET A 47 -1.63 5.29 8.31
C MET A 47 -3.11 5.47 7.94
N TYR A 48 -3.58 4.80 6.89
CA TYR A 48 -4.92 5.03 6.35
C TYR A 48 -6.00 4.12 6.95
N LEU A 49 -5.72 2.82 7.14
CA LEU A 49 -6.71 1.82 7.55
C LEU A 49 -7.40 2.15 8.87
N PRO A 50 -6.72 2.59 9.95
CA PRO A 50 -7.40 2.89 11.20
C PRO A 50 -8.50 3.95 11.03
N ILE A 51 -8.24 4.99 10.23
CA ILE A 51 -9.20 6.07 10.00
C ILE A 51 -10.35 5.60 9.09
N ALA A 52 -10.05 4.82 8.04
CA ALA A 52 -11.09 4.24 7.21
C ALA A 52 -12.01 3.29 8.00
N LEU A 53 -11.45 2.52 8.94
CA LEU A 53 -12.23 1.67 9.84
C LEU A 53 -13.11 2.49 10.79
N LEU A 54 -12.68 3.68 11.21
CA LEU A 54 -13.55 4.58 11.98
C LEU A 54 -14.77 5.04 11.17
N ALA A 55 -14.60 5.37 9.88
CA ALA A 55 -15.74 5.71 9.03
C ALA A 55 -16.76 4.56 8.96
N VAL A 56 -16.29 3.32 8.83
CA VAL A 56 -17.15 2.12 8.85
C VAL A 56 -17.79 1.92 10.21
N TYR A 57 -17.03 2.07 11.30
CA TYR A 57 -17.54 1.90 12.67
C TYR A 57 -18.66 2.88 13.02
N PHE A 58 -18.54 4.13 12.57
CA PHE A 58 -19.56 5.16 12.76
C PHE A 58 -20.64 5.16 11.67
N ASP A 59 -20.58 4.25 10.69
CA ASP A 59 -21.48 4.18 9.53
C ASP A 59 -21.56 5.51 8.73
N ILE A 60 -20.44 6.22 8.63
CA ILE A 60 -20.35 7.50 7.92
C ILE A 60 -19.92 7.27 6.48
N SER A 61 -20.82 7.57 5.54
CA SER A 61 -20.55 7.52 4.11
C SER A 61 -21.02 8.79 3.41
N ASN A 62 -20.07 9.67 3.07
CA ASN A 62 -20.29 10.90 2.32
C ASN A 62 -19.20 11.10 1.24
N VAL A 63 -19.35 12.14 0.43
CA VAL A 63 -18.46 12.46 -0.70
C VAL A 63 -16.98 12.48 -0.32
N TRP A 64 -16.64 12.96 0.88
CA TRP A 64 -15.25 12.99 1.36
C TRP A 64 -14.72 11.59 1.65
N THR A 65 -15.46 10.81 2.43
CA THR A 65 -15.06 9.43 2.79
C THR A 65 -14.96 8.52 1.55
N SER A 66 -15.94 8.59 0.63
CA SER A 66 -15.95 7.78 -0.59
C SER A 66 -14.81 8.15 -1.54
N ASN A 67 -14.56 9.45 -1.75
CA ASN A 67 -13.46 9.88 -2.61
C ASN A 67 -12.09 9.57 -2.01
N ALA A 68 -11.91 9.74 -0.69
CA ALA A 68 -10.68 9.40 -0.01
C ALA A 68 -10.37 7.90 -0.10
N ALA A 69 -11.39 7.04 0.00
CA ALA A 69 -11.25 5.60 -0.22
C ALA A 69 -10.84 5.26 -1.66
N LEU A 70 -11.53 5.84 -2.64
CA LEU A 70 -11.26 5.60 -4.05
C LEU A 70 -9.85 6.07 -4.44
N VAL A 71 -9.44 7.28 -4.03
CA VAL A 71 -8.08 7.80 -4.27
C VAL A 71 -7.02 6.91 -3.66
N THR A 72 -7.22 6.46 -2.41
CA THR A 72 -6.27 5.57 -1.75
C THR A 72 -6.11 4.25 -2.52
N ILE A 73 -7.22 3.59 -2.88
CA ILE A 73 -7.19 2.30 -3.59
C ILE A 73 -6.52 2.45 -4.96
N ILE A 74 -6.94 3.43 -5.76
CA ILE A 74 -6.40 3.66 -7.11
C ILE A 74 -4.90 3.98 -7.04
N SER A 75 -4.48 4.88 -6.14
CA SER A 75 -3.07 5.19 -5.94
C SER A 75 -2.26 3.92 -5.64
N ARG A 76 -2.75 3.00 -4.79
CA ARG A 76 -2.00 1.76 -4.48
C ARG A 76 -1.94 0.79 -5.64
N ILE A 77 -3.01 0.68 -6.43
CA ILE A 77 -3.02 -0.16 -7.64
C ILE A 77 -2.00 0.36 -8.66
N ILE A 78 -1.95 1.67 -8.89
CA ILE A 78 -1.02 2.30 -9.86
C ILE A 78 0.42 2.29 -9.33
N TYR A 79 0.62 2.43 -8.02
CA TYR A 79 1.96 2.45 -7.41
C TYR A 79 2.75 1.16 -7.66
N ILE A 80 2.09 0.00 -7.62
CA ILE A 80 2.72 -1.32 -7.82
C ILE A 80 3.47 -1.43 -9.17
N PRO A 81 2.82 -1.27 -10.34
CA PRO A 81 3.51 -1.38 -11.63
C PRO A 81 4.56 -0.28 -11.82
N VAL A 82 4.31 0.95 -11.36
CA VAL A 82 5.28 2.05 -11.47
C VAL A 82 6.54 1.76 -10.65
N TYR A 83 6.39 1.18 -9.45
CA TYR A 83 7.51 0.82 -8.61
C TYR A 83 8.37 -0.27 -9.25
N ILE A 84 7.73 -1.29 -9.82
CA ILE A 84 8.37 -2.41 -10.53
C ILE A 84 9.18 -1.91 -11.73
N ILE A 85 8.58 -1.06 -12.58
CA ILE A 85 9.26 -0.47 -13.75
C ILE A 85 10.46 0.38 -13.31
N GLY A 86 10.36 1.07 -12.17
CA GLY A 86 11.48 1.83 -11.59
C GLY A 86 11.47 3.30 -11.96
N ILE A 87 10.30 3.89 -12.23
CA ILE A 87 10.18 5.32 -12.55
C ILE A 87 10.16 6.13 -11.25
N GLU A 88 11.34 6.56 -10.79
CA GLU A 88 11.51 7.17 -9.45
C GLU A 88 10.62 8.40 -9.21
N LYS A 89 10.60 9.35 -10.16
CA LYS A 89 9.84 10.61 -10.01
C LYS A 89 8.32 10.39 -9.96
N LEU A 90 7.82 9.35 -10.64
CA LEU A 90 6.40 9.07 -10.72
C LEU A 90 5.86 8.48 -9.41
N ARG A 91 6.72 7.86 -8.60
CA ARG A 91 6.35 7.30 -7.29
C ARG A 91 5.83 8.37 -6.34
N THR A 92 6.49 9.52 -6.29
CA THR A 92 6.08 10.64 -5.41
C THR A 92 4.75 11.23 -5.87
N LEU A 93 4.54 11.36 -7.18
CA LEU A 93 3.28 11.87 -7.74
C LEU A 93 2.09 10.96 -7.46
N ILE A 94 2.28 9.64 -7.46
CA ILE A 94 1.22 8.67 -7.15
C ILE A 94 0.98 8.55 -5.64
N TRP A 95 2.03 8.71 -4.85
CA TRP A 95 1.98 8.61 -3.39
C TRP A 95 1.25 9.81 -2.76
N ALA A 96 1.49 11.03 -3.26
CA ALA A 96 0.96 12.26 -2.66
C ALA A 96 -0.59 12.30 -2.56
N PRO A 97 -1.38 11.92 -3.58
CA PRO A 97 -2.83 11.86 -3.46
C PRO A 97 -3.32 10.91 -2.36
N SER A 98 -2.71 9.73 -2.22
CA SER A 98 -3.08 8.80 -1.14
C SER A 98 -2.68 9.31 0.25
N PHE A 99 -1.62 10.13 0.34
CA PHE A 99 -1.28 10.80 1.58
C PHE A 99 -2.32 11.86 1.95
N LEU A 100 -2.79 12.65 0.98
CA LEU A 100 -3.84 13.66 1.18
C LEU A 100 -5.23 13.04 1.45
N ALA A 101 -5.47 11.81 1.02
CA ALA A 101 -6.69 11.08 1.32
C ALA A 101 -6.87 10.78 2.82
N ILE A 102 -5.78 10.74 3.60
CA ILE A 102 -5.82 10.51 5.05
C ILE A 102 -6.56 11.64 5.78
N PRO A 103 -6.10 12.92 5.71
CA PRO A 103 -6.83 14.02 6.33
C PRO A 103 -8.20 14.26 5.68
N ALA A 104 -8.37 13.97 4.39
CA ALA A 104 -9.68 14.06 3.74
C ALA A 104 -10.69 13.05 4.32
N MET A 105 -10.27 11.81 4.60
CA MET A 105 -11.09 10.82 5.28
C MET A 105 -11.46 11.29 6.69
N ALA A 106 -10.47 11.76 7.47
CA ALA A 106 -10.72 12.26 8.82
C ALA A 106 -11.70 13.46 8.83
N TYR A 107 -11.57 14.36 7.85
CA TYR A 107 -12.50 15.47 7.67
C TYR A 107 -13.91 15.00 7.30
N GLY A 108 -14.03 14.02 6.41
CA GLY A 108 -15.31 13.41 6.06
C GLY A 108 -16.01 12.76 7.25
N ILE A 109 -15.24 12.08 8.11
CA ILE A 109 -15.74 11.53 9.38
C ILE A 109 -16.20 12.66 10.29
N TYR A 110 -15.38 13.69 10.51
CA TYR A 110 -15.73 14.82 11.37
C TYR A 110 -17.03 15.50 10.96
N LEU A 111 -17.26 15.68 9.65
CA LEU A 111 -18.51 16.27 9.14
C LEU A 111 -19.74 15.39 9.38
N GLY A 112 -19.58 14.05 9.36
CA GLY A 112 -20.68 13.12 9.60
C GLY A 112 -20.95 12.86 11.08
N ILE A 113 -20.04 13.21 12.00
CA ILE A 113 -20.27 13.09 13.44
C ILE A 113 -21.27 14.17 13.85
N GLY A 114 -22.52 13.77 14.05
CA GLY A 114 -23.60 14.64 14.54
C GLY A 114 -24.78 14.81 13.58
N GLU A 115 -24.70 14.23 12.38
CA GLU A 115 -25.88 13.88 11.58
C GLU A 115 -26.52 12.58 12.12
#